data_AF-A0A7S3CXD4-F1
#
_entry.id   AF-A0A7S3CXD4-F1
#
_cell.length_a   1.000
_cell.length_b   1.000
_cell.length_c   1.000
_cell.angle_alpha   90.00
_cell.angle_beta   90.00
_cell.angle_gamma   90.00
#
_symmetry.space_group_name_H-M   'P 1'
#
loop_
_entity.id
_entity.type
_entity.pdbx_description
1 polymer ?
#
loop_
_entity_poly.entity_id
_entity_poly.type
_entity_poly.pdbx_seq_one_letter_code
_entity_poly.pdbx_strand_id
1 'polypeptide(L)'
;MHMKWRRDFARPEIDSVFKEYYDDLWKVFYCYSDGPCRSKSAKRHTGTMVVEEFMNLCKDAKLLEGSFSSVKIYSIFANVQQDEGVSEAEIGAADSEMIFPEFLEGLA
;
A
#
# COMPACT_ATOMS: atom_id res chain seq x y z
N MET A 1 -9.06 -17.40 -2.50
CA MET A 1 -8.52 -16.49 -1.48
C MET A 1 -9.64 -15.56 -1.03
N HIS A 2 -9.89 -15.43 0.28
CA HIS A 2 -10.87 -14.49 0.82
C HIS A 2 -10.10 -13.28 1.36
N MET A 3 -10.21 -12.15 0.68
CA MET A 3 -9.57 -10.90 1.11
C MET A 3 -10.38 -10.32 2.28
N LYS A 4 -9.70 -10.02 3.39
CA LYS A 4 -10.34 -9.46 4.59
C LYS A 4 -10.37 -7.94 4.46
N TRP A 5 -11.33 -7.42 3.70
CA TRP A 5 -11.51 -5.98 3.56
C TRP A 5 -12.02 -5.35 4.88
N ARG A 6 -11.56 -4.13 5.21
CA ARG A 6 -12.29 -3.26 6.16
C ARG A 6 -13.69 -3.00 5.59
N ARG A 7 -14.70 -2.99 6.47
CA ARG A 7 -16.15 -3.10 6.16
C ARG A 7 -16.68 -2.24 5.00
N ASP A 8 -16.01 -1.14 4.65
CA ASP A 8 -16.46 -0.17 3.64
C ASP A 8 -15.93 -0.45 2.21
N PHE A 9 -14.93 -1.31 2.04
CA PHE A 9 -14.31 -1.63 0.74
C PHE A 9 -14.73 -2.98 0.15
N ALA A 10 -15.57 -3.74 0.85
CA ALA A 10 -16.06 -5.06 0.44
C ALA A 10 -17.13 -4.98 -0.68
N ARG A 11 -16.85 -4.26 -1.76
CA ARG A 11 -17.71 -4.23 -2.95
C ARG A 11 -17.35 -5.41 -3.86
N PRO A 12 -18.33 -6.22 -4.31
CA PRO A 12 -18.07 -7.37 -5.19
C PRO A 12 -17.31 -7.00 -6.46
N GLU A 13 -17.55 -5.79 -6.99
CA GLU A 13 -16.91 -5.28 -8.19
C GLU A 13 -15.41 -5.04 -7.98
N ILE A 14 -15.04 -4.52 -6.80
CA ILE A 14 -13.64 -4.25 -6.44
C ILE A 14 -12.91 -5.58 -6.23
N ASP A 15 -13.51 -6.50 -5.48
CA ASP A 15 -12.95 -7.84 -5.22
C ASP A 15 -12.72 -8.65 -6.52
N SER A 16 -13.60 -8.50 -7.52
CA SER A 16 -13.42 -9.14 -8.83
C SER A 16 -12.19 -8.61 -9.57
N VAL A 17 -11.97 -7.29 -9.57
CA VAL A 17 -10.80 -6.67 -10.21
C VAL A 17 -9.52 -7.13 -9.53
N PHE A 18 -9.47 -7.07 -8.21
CA PHE A 18 -8.27 -7.50 -7.47
C PHE A 18 -7.95 -8.98 -7.65
N LYS A 19 -8.96 -9.84 -7.81
CA LYS A 19 -8.76 -11.25 -8.15
C LYS A 19 -8.21 -11.45 -9.56
N GLU A 20 -8.75 -10.72 -10.54
CA GLU A 20 -8.31 -10.80 -11.94
C GLU A 20 -6.85 -10.39 -12.10
N TYR A 21 -6.43 -9.32 -11.42
CA TYR A 21 -5.09 -8.74 -11.54
C TYR A 21 -4.14 -9.15 -10.40
N TYR A 22 -4.49 -10.15 -9.58
CA TYR A 22 -3.75 -10.51 -8.37
C TYR A 22 -2.25 -10.73 -8.61
N ASP A 23 -1.90 -11.54 -9.61
CA ASP A 23 -0.51 -11.90 -9.91
C ASP A 23 0.30 -10.69 -10.41
N ASP A 24 -0.34 -9.79 -11.15
CA ASP A 24 0.32 -8.59 -11.65
C ASP A 24 0.50 -7.56 -10.54
N LEU A 25 -0.49 -7.40 -9.67
CA LEU A 25 -0.39 -6.58 -8.46
C LEU A 25 0.68 -7.11 -7.50
N TRP A 26 0.83 -8.42 -7.39
CA TRP A 26 1.92 -9.04 -6.63
C TRP A 26 3.29 -8.70 -7.21
N LYS A 27 3.45 -8.77 -8.54
CA LYS A 27 4.71 -8.37 -9.20
C LYS A 27 5.02 -6.90 -8.99
N VAL A 28 4.00 -6.04 -9.05
CA VAL A 28 4.14 -4.61 -8.77
C VAL A 28 4.60 -4.41 -7.33
N PHE A 29 3.89 -4.98 -6.34
CA PHE A 29 4.29 -4.92 -4.94
C PHE A 29 5.74 -5.35 -4.74
N TYR A 30 6.10 -6.52 -5.26
CA TYR A 30 7.46 -7.05 -5.17
C TYR A 30 8.50 -6.12 -5.82
N CYS A 31 8.19 -5.47 -6.95
CA CYS A 31 9.14 -4.57 -7.60
C CYS A 31 9.57 -3.43 -6.66
N TYR A 32 8.62 -2.89 -5.91
CA TYR A 32 8.83 -1.73 -5.04
C TYR A 32 9.27 -2.10 -3.63
N SER A 33 8.92 -3.29 -3.11
CA SER A 33 9.34 -3.75 -1.76
C SER A 33 10.76 -4.34 -1.74
N ASP A 34 11.07 -5.23 -2.68
CA ASP A 34 12.29 -6.05 -2.65
C ASP A 34 13.07 -6.02 -3.97
N GLY A 35 12.37 -5.64 -5.04
CA GLY A 35 12.82 -5.75 -6.41
C GLY A 35 13.56 -4.53 -6.94
N PRO A 36 13.63 -4.40 -8.28
CA PRO A 36 14.45 -3.38 -8.93
C PRO A 36 13.88 -1.95 -8.82
N CYS A 37 12.60 -1.78 -8.49
CA CYS A 37 11.96 -0.48 -8.28
C CYS A 37 12.18 0.06 -6.85
N ARG A 38 12.79 -0.72 -5.95
CA ARG A 38 12.97 -0.34 -4.54
C ARG A 38 13.79 0.94 -4.38
N SER A 39 13.39 1.77 -3.42
CA SER A 39 14.20 2.90 -2.97
C SER A 39 15.57 2.42 -2.46
N LYS A 40 16.65 2.98 -3.01
CA LYS A 40 18.02 2.67 -2.58
C LYS A 40 18.37 3.26 -1.21
N SER A 41 17.64 4.30 -0.80
CA SER A 41 17.78 4.94 0.52
C SER A 41 16.95 4.26 1.60
N ALA A 42 15.92 3.50 1.23
CA ALA A 42 15.13 2.74 2.18
C ALA A 42 15.94 1.59 2.77
N LYS A 43 15.79 1.39 4.09
CA LYS A 43 16.28 0.20 4.79
C LYS A 43 15.64 -1.03 4.14
N ARG A 44 16.37 -2.16 4.08
CA ARG A 44 15.85 -3.38 3.46
C ARG A 44 14.84 -4.03 4.39
N HIS A 45 13.61 -4.17 3.91
CA HIS A 45 12.55 -4.91 4.57
C HIS A 45 12.02 -5.96 3.60
N THR A 46 12.12 -7.23 3.96
CA THR A 46 11.78 -8.34 3.06
C THR A 46 10.32 -8.69 3.17
N GLY A 47 9.60 -8.63 2.06
CA GLY A 47 8.18 -8.99 1.96
C GLY A 47 7.22 -7.90 2.42
N THR A 48 7.70 -6.68 2.69
CA THR A 48 6.94 -5.53 3.16
C THR A 48 7.37 -4.26 2.43
N MET A 49 6.47 -3.29 2.33
CA MET A 49 6.71 -2.03 1.63
C MET A 49 6.66 -0.85 2.60
N VAL A 50 7.69 -0.01 2.61
CA VAL A 50 7.68 1.22 3.42
C VAL A 50 6.97 2.36 2.68
N VAL A 51 6.59 3.41 3.43
CA VAL A 51 5.85 4.55 2.85
C VAL A 51 6.57 5.24 1.70
N GLU A 52 7.91 5.31 1.71
CA GLU A 52 8.68 5.88 0.59
C GLU A 52 8.52 5.07 -0.71
N GLU A 53 8.49 3.74 -0.60
CA GLU A 53 8.34 2.83 -1.73
C GLU A 53 6.92 2.92 -2.30
N PHE A 54 5.92 2.96 -1.42
CA PHE A 54 4.52 3.17 -1.81
C PHE A 54 4.33 4.53 -2.49
N MET A 55 4.94 5.59 -1.95
CA MET A 55 4.95 6.92 -2.57
C MET A 55 5.60 6.93 -3.95
N ASN A 56 6.67 6.17 -4.16
CA ASN A 56 7.32 6.05 -5.46
C ASN A 56 6.45 5.30 -6.46
N LEU A 57 5.79 4.22 -6.03
CA LEU A 57 4.79 3.53 -6.85
C LEU A 57 3.69 4.49 -7.29
N CYS A 58 3.13 5.29 -6.38
CA CYS A 58 2.07 6.22 -6.73
C CYS A 58 2.54 7.38 -7.62
N LYS A 59 3.81 7.79 -7.52
CA LYS A 59 4.43 8.73 -8.47
C LYS A 59 4.52 8.11 -9.86
N ASP A 60 5.07 6.91 -9.96
CA ASP A 60 5.30 6.24 -11.23
C ASP A 60 3.99 5.86 -11.93
N ALA A 61 2.97 5.50 -11.14
CA ALA A 61 1.60 5.26 -11.59
C ALA A 61 0.83 6.57 -11.91
N LYS A 62 1.45 7.74 -11.72
CA LYS A 62 0.86 9.07 -11.92
C LYS A 62 -0.42 9.29 -11.11
N LEU A 63 -0.52 8.64 -9.95
CA LEU A 63 -1.61 8.85 -9.02
C LEU A 63 -1.47 10.19 -8.29
N LEU A 64 -0.26 10.76 -8.19
CA LEU A 64 0.00 12.08 -7.60
C LEU A 64 -0.31 13.28 -8.53
N GLU A 65 -1.38 13.20 -9.31
CA GLU A 65 -1.81 14.30 -10.18
C GLU A 65 -3.06 14.99 -9.64
N GLY A 66 -3.12 16.31 -9.81
CA GLY A 66 -4.29 17.12 -9.46
C GLY A 66 -4.64 17.11 -7.96
N SER A 67 -5.75 16.47 -7.59
CA SER A 67 -6.31 16.52 -6.23
C SER A 67 -5.74 15.46 -5.27
N PHE A 68 -4.92 14.54 -5.78
CA PHE A 68 -4.32 13.47 -5.01
C PHE A 68 -2.91 13.89 -4.57
N SER A 69 -2.83 14.50 -3.39
CA SER A 69 -1.57 15.00 -2.84
C SER A 69 -0.78 13.90 -2.13
N SER A 70 0.52 14.13 -1.94
CA SER A 70 1.36 13.29 -1.09
C SER A 70 0.75 13.07 0.29
N VAL A 71 0.17 14.12 0.88
CA VAL A 71 -0.53 14.06 2.18
C VAL A 71 -1.63 13.00 2.16
N LYS A 72 -2.43 12.91 1.10
CA LYS A 72 -3.49 11.89 1.00
C LYS A 72 -2.93 10.48 0.92
N ILE A 73 -1.82 10.28 0.21
CA ILE A 73 -1.17 8.96 0.13
C ILE A 73 -0.61 8.55 1.49
N TYR A 74 0.03 9.48 2.20
CA TYR A 74 0.44 9.24 3.59
C TYR A 74 -0.75 8.86 4.46
N SER A 75 -1.89 9.57 4.34
CA SER A 75 -3.11 9.22 5.07
C SER A 75 -3.66 7.84 4.71
N ILE A 76 -3.61 7.43 3.45
CA ILE A 76 -4.03 6.08 3.03
C ILE A 76 -3.11 5.03 3.65
N PHE A 77 -1.79 5.20 3.51
CA PHE A 77 -0.80 4.30 4.09
C PHE A 77 -0.99 4.17 5.61
N ALA A 78 -1.13 5.29 6.30
CA ALA A 78 -1.47 5.37 7.71
C ALA A 78 -2.76 4.61 8.08
N ASN A 79 -3.82 4.81 7.32
CA ASN A 79 -5.13 4.24 7.59
C ASN A 79 -5.15 2.72 7.41
N VAL A 80 -4.41 2.17 6.44
CA VAL A 80 -4.34 0.70 6.26
C VAL A 80 -3.43 0.03 7.28
N GLN A 81 -2.51 0.78 7.88
CA GLN A 81 -1.65 0.33 8.99
C GLN A 81 -2.33 0.39 10.36
N GLN A 82 -3.42 1.15 10.51
CA GLN A 82 -4.22 1.17 11.75
C GLN A 82 -4.97 -0.17 11.92
N ASP A 83 -4.33 -1.20 12.46
CA ASP A 83 -5.08 -2.32 13.04
C ASP A 83 -5.59 -1.94 14.45
N GLU A 84 -6.67 -2.56 14.94
CA GLU A 84 -7.28 -2.23 16.24
C GLU A 84 -6.25 -2.28 17.39
N GLY A 85 -5.77 -1.11 17.83
CA GLY A 85 -4.84 -1.00 18.96
C GLY A 85 -3.60 -0.11 18.74
N VAL A 86 -3.35 0.36 17.52
CA VAL A 86 -2.23 1.28 17.22
C VAL A 86 -2.63 2.71 17.55
N SER A 87 -1.84 3.41 18.38
CA SER A 87 -2.14 4.80 18.77
C SER A 87 -1.92 5.76 17.61
N GLU A 88 -2.68 6.87 17.55
CA GLU A 88 -2.49 7.93 16.53
C GLU A 88 -1.05 8.46 16.44
N ALA A 89 -0.26 8.30 17.50
CA ALA A 89 1.13 8.71 17.57
C ALA A 89 2.12 7.78 16.83
N GLU A 90 1.73 6.54 16.51
CA GLU A 90 2.57 5.55 15.82
C GLU A 90 2.25 5.46 14.32
N ILE A 91 1.16 6.10 13.90
CA ILE A 91 0.69 6.11 12.52
C ILE A 91 1.61 6.95 11.65
N GLY A 92 2.22 6.33 10.64
CA GLY A 92 3.16 7.01 9.74
C GLY A 92 4.54 7.24 10.37
N ALA A 93 4.85 6.52 11.46
CA ALA A 93 6.23 6.41 11.92
C ALA A 93 7.11 5.87 10.77
N ALA A 94 8.36 6.32 10.71
CA ALA A 94 9.28 6.02 9.60
C ALA A 94 9.54 4.51 9.41
N ASP A 95 9.23 3.69 10.41
CA ASP A 95 9.36 2.22 10.39
C ASP A 95 8.03 1.48 10.12
N SER A 96 6.94 2.19 9.76
CA SER A 96 5.68 1.55 9.37
C SER A 96 5.81 0.90 8.00
N GLU A 97 5.31 -0.32 7.88
CA GLU A 97 5.53 -1.22 6.75
C GLU A 97 4.25 -1.95 6.39
N MET A 98 3.87 -1.93 5.11
CA MET A 98 2.68 -2.63 4.66
C MET A 98 2.99 -3.99 4.04
N ILE A 99 2.24 -5.02 4.43
CA ILE A 99 2.24 -6.33 3.77
C ILE A 99 1.34 -6.28 2.52
N PHE A 100 1.48 -7.29 1.64
CA PHE A 100 0.72 -7.31 0.39
C PHE A 100 -0.81 -7.18 0.53
N PRO A 101 -1.48 -7.83 1.51
CA PRO A 101 -2.91 -7.59 1.75
C PRO A 101 -3.26 -6.12 2.04
N GLU A 102 -2.45 -5.44 2.86
CA GLU A 102 -2.65 -4.03 3.21
C GLU A 102 -2.37 -3.11 2.03
N PHE A 103 -1.44 -3.50 1.16
CA PHE A 103 -1.22 -2.82 -0.12
C PHE A 103 -2.47 -2.88 -1.01
N LEU A 104 -3.13 -4.05 -1.10
CA LEU A 104 -4.39 -4.18 -1.84
C LEU A 104 -5.50 -3.33 -1.20
N GLU A 105 -5.56 -3.27 0.13
CA GLU A 105 -6.46 -2.36 0.85
C GLU A 105 -6.18 -0.89 0.53
N GLY A 106 -4.92 -0.49 0.41
CA GLY A 106 -4.54 0.89 0.07
C GLY A 106 -4.87 1.30 -1.36
N LEU A 107 -5.09 0.34 -2.26
CA LEU A 107 -5.49 0.59 -3.65
C LEU A 107 -7.01 0.65 -3.87
N ALA A 108 -7.80 0.09 -2.95
CA ALA A 108 -9.26 0.02 -3.05
C ALA A 108 -9.94 1.36 -2.73
#